data_AF-A0A7S0HYR5-F1
#
_entry.id   AF-A0A7S0HYR5-F1
#
_cell.length_a   1.000
_cell.length_b   1.000
_cell.length_c   1.000
_cell.angle_alpha   90.00
_cell.angle_beta   90.00
_cell.angle_gamma   90.00
#
_symmetry.space_group_name_H-M   'P 1'
#
loop_
_entity.id
_entity.type
_entity.pdbx_description
1 polymer ?
#
loop_
_entity_poly.entity_id
_entity_poly.type
_entity_poly.pdbx_seq_one_letter_code
_entity_poly.pdbx_strand_id
1 'polypeptide(L)'
;AGSEQGALEERIKALEEEVSAAEAGKRSLGEKLQASLKEQMELVGKVEELEKAKGSLEDQMTSLAAGEEAAVREMSSQLKAAVEEKERLSMSVAEVSKKLEEAEKERAGLAAELEAARESMEAAEARALAREEERQAEAAQQQEAARELEEAAGAERKQLAEAVESLEAALRKSQEECEALRRDGEKAGSEQGALEERIKALEEEVSAAEAGKRSLGEKLQASLKEQMELVGKVEELEKAKGSLEDQMTSLAAGEEAAVREMSSQLKAAVEEKERLSMSVAEVSKKLEEAEKERAGLAAELEAARESMEAAEARALAREEERQAEAAQQQEAARELEEAAGAERKQLAEAVESLEAALRKSQEECEALRRDGEKAGSEQGA
;
A
#
# COMPACT_ATOMS: atom_id res chain seq x y z
N ALA A 1 78.78 -186.24 -31.84
CA ALA A 1 77.61 -186.27 -30.94
C ALA A 1 77.78 -185.48 -29.63
N GLY A 2 78.92 -184.82 -29.37
CA GLY A 2 79.09 -183.94 -28.19
C GLY A 2 79.24 -182.44 -28.49
N SER A 3 79.25 -182.03 -29.76
CA SER A 3 79.51 -180.64 -30.19
C SER A 3 78.28 -179.85 -30.63
N GLU A 4 77.11 -180.49 -30.77
CA GLU A 4 75.85 -179.82 -31.19
C GLU A 4 75.01 -179.35 -29.99
N GLN A 5 75.20 -179.93 -28.81
CA GLN A 5 74.42 -179.57 -27.61
C GLN A 5 74.87 -178.25 -26.99
N GLY A 6 76.18 -177.95 -27.00
CA GLY A 6 76.70 -176.64 -26.53
C GLY A 6 76.32 -175.47 -27.45
N ALA A 7 76.18 -175.71 -28.76
CA ALA A 7 75.74 -174.69 -29.71
C ALA A 7 74.24 -174.33 -29.54
N LEU A 8 73.42 -175.28 -29.08
CA LEU A 8 72.02 -175.03 -28.74
C LEU A 8 71.87 -174.24 -27.45
N GLU A 9 72.69 -174.52 -26.43
CA GLU A 9 72.69 -173.75 -25.18
C GLU A 9 73.15 -172.31 -25.38
N GLU A 10 74.21 -172.06 -26.17
CA GLU A 10 74.60 -170.70 -26.55
C GLU A 10 73.49 -169.97 -27.32
N ARG A 11 72.78 -170.68 -28.20
CA ARG A 11 71.68 -170.10 -28.99
C ARG A 11 70.45 -169.80 -28.14
N ILE A 12 70.15 -170.63 -27.14
CA ILE A 12 69.11 -170.35 -26.15
C ILE A 12 69.50 -169.12 -25.32
N LYS A 13 70.75 -169.02 -24.87
CA LYS A 13 71.24 -167.85 -24.12
C LYS A 13 71.17 -166.56 -24.94
N ALA A 14 71.55 -166.62 -26.22
CA ALA A 14 71.43 -165.49 -27.13
C ALA A 14 69.97 -165.08 -27.37
N LEU A 15 69.06 -166.05 -27.50
CA LEU A 15 67.63 -165.77 -27.62
C LEU A 15 67.03 -165.22 -26.32
N GLU A 16 67.46 -165.70 -25.15
CA GLU A 16 67.05 -165.16 -23.85
C GLU A 16 67.56 -163.73 -23.65
N GLU A 17 68.80 -163.43 -24.07
CA GLU A 17 69.34 -162.06 -24.09
C GLU A 17 68.59 -161.16 -25.08
N GLU A 18 68.22 -161.67 -26.27
CA GLU A 18 67.46 -160.92 -27.27
C GLU A 18 66.01 -160.66 -26.82
N VAL A 19 65.36 -161.65 -26.18
CA VAL A 19 64.04 -161.49 -25.56
C VAL A 19 64.11 -160.51 -24.39
N SER A 20 65.13 -160.60 -23.53
CA SER A 20 65.34 -159.67 -22.42
C SER A 20 65.59 -158.25 -22.92
N ALA A 21 66.37 -158.07 -23.99
CA ALA A 21 66.60 -156.79 -24.66
C ALA A 21 65.31 -156.26 -25.32
N ALA A 22 64.50 -157.12 -25.94
CA ALA A 22 63.21 -156.76 -26.51
C ALA A 22 62.17 -156.39 -25.44
N GLU A 23 62.17 -157.08 -24.30
CA GLU A 23 61.33 -156.75 -23.15
C GLU A 23 61.78 -155.44 -22.49
N ALA A 24 63.08 -155.21 -22.34
CA ALA A 24 63.63 -153.94 -21.87
C ALA A 24 63.29 -152.80 -22.84
N GLY A 25 63.36 -153.06 -24.15
CA GLY A 25 62.94 -152.13 -25.19
C GLY A 25 61.44 -151.81 -25.12
N LYS A 26 60.58 -152.82 -24.92
CA LYS A 26 59.13 -152.63 -24.71
C LYS A 26 58.83 -151.87 -23.41
N ARG A 27 59.53 -152.17 -22.30
CA ARG A 27 59.37 -151.44 -21.03
C ARG A 27 59.79 -149.98 -21.21
N SER A 28 60.95 -149.72 -21.82
CA SER A 28 61.43 -148.36 -22.12
C SER A 28 60.47 -147.60 -23.04
N LEU A 29 59.94 -148.25 -24.08
CA LEU A 29 58.98 -147.65 -24.99
C LEU A 29 57.64 -147.39 -24.30
N GLY A 30 57.19 -148.31 -23.43
CA GLY A 30 56.01 -148.14 -22.59
C GLY A 30 56.15 -146.96 -21.61
N GLU A 31 57.29 -146.83 -20.94
CA GLU A 31 57.61 -145.70 -20.05
C GLU A 31 57.64 -144.37 -20.81
N LYS A 32 58.25 -144.32 -22.00
CA LYS A 32 58.26 -143.12 -22.86
C LYS A 32 56.86 -142.74 -23.33
N LEU A 33 56.03 -143.71 -23.70
CA LEU A 33 54.63 -143.49 -24.09
C LEU A 33 53.81 -142.97 -22.92
N GLN A 34 53.98 -143.55 -21.73
CA GLN A 34 53.30 -143.10 -20.51
C GLN A 34 53.73 -141.69 -20.10
N ALA A 35 55.02 -141.37 -20.21
CA ALA A 35 55.53 -140.02 -19.95
C ALA A 35 54.98 -139.00 -20.96
N SER A 36 54.96 -139.36 -22.25
CA SER A 36 54.40 -138.51 -23.31
C SER A 36 52.89 -138.32 -23.16
N LEU A 37 52.14 -139.36 -22.78
CA LEU A 37 50.71 -139.25 -22.49
C LEU A 37 50.46 -138.32 -21.30
N LYS A 38 51.25 -138.44 -20.22
CA LYS A 38 51.16 -137.55 -19.06
C LYS A 38 51.44 -136.10 -19.44
N GLU A 39 52.48 -135.86 -20.25
CA GLU A 39 52.79 -134.53 -20.77
C GLU A 39 51.65 -133.97 -21.64
N GLN A 40 51.06 -134.79 -22.53
CA GLN A 40 49.90 -134.38 -23.32
C GLN A 40 48.68 -134.04 -22.45
N MET A 41 48.39 -134.83 -21.41
CA MET A 41 47.30 -134.52 -20.48
C MET A 41 47.55 -133.22 -19.71
N GLU A 42 48.79 -132.97 -19.27
CA GLU A 42 49.17 -131.70 -18.63
C GLU A 42 49.04 -130.52 -19.60
N LEU A 43 49.38 -130.70 -20.88
CA LEU A 43 49.19 -129.68 -21.91
C LEU A 43 47.71 -129.41 -22.19
N VAL A 44 46.87 -130.44 -22.27
CA VAL A 44 45.42 -130.29 -22.44
C VAL A 44 44.81 -129.50 -21.26
N GLY A 45 45.20 -129.83 -20.02
CA GLY A 45 44.76 -129.06 -18.85
C GLY A 45 45.17 -127.59 -18.92
N LYS A 46 46.39 -127.28 -19.36
CA LYS A 46 46.85 -125.90 -19.59
C LYS A 46 46.08 -125.19 -20.70
N VAL A 47 45.71 -125.90 -21.77
CA VAL A 47 44.89 -125.33 -22.85
C VAL A 47 43.49 -125.00 -22.34
N GLU A 48 42.85 -125.87 -21.56
CA GLU A 48 41.54 -125.59 -20.94
C GLU A 48 41.60 -124.39 -19.99
N GLU A 49 42.67 -124.25 -19.21
CA GLU A 49 42.88 -123.08 -18.34
C GLU A 49 43.08 -121.79 -19.16
N LEU A 50 43.85 -121.86 -20.25
CA LEU A 50 44.04 -120.73 -21.16
C LEU A 50 42.75 -120.33 -21.88
N GLU A 51 41.90 -121.29 -22.27
CA GLU A 51 40.60 -121.02 -22.88
C GLU A 51 39.65 -120.34 -21.88
N LYS A 52 39.64 -120.78 -20.62
CA LYS A 52 38.88 -120.11 -19.55
C LYS A 52 39.40 -118.69 -19.28
N ALA A 53 40.72 -118.52 -19.23
CA ALA A 53 41.33 -117.21 -19.05
C ALA A 53 41.03 -116.27 -20.23
N LYS A 54 41.05 -116.80 -21.46
CA LYS A 54 40.67 -116.07 -22.67
C LYS A 54 39.21 -115.64 -22.63
N GLY A 55 38.28 -116.53 -22.30
CA GLY A 55 36.85 -116.19 -22.16
C GLY A 55 36.61 -115.11 -21.12
N SER A 56 37.26 -115.22 -19.95
CA SER A 56 37.22 -114.18 -18.90
C SER A 56 37.77 -112.83 -19.39
N LEU A 57 38.88 -112.84 -20.15
CA LEU A 57 39.41 -111.62 -20.74
C LEU A 57 38.49 -111.03 -21.82
N GLU A 58 37.83 -111.86 -22.63
CA GLU A 58 36.84 -111.40 -23.61
C GLU A 58 35.62 -110.75 -22.93
N ASP A 59 35.13 -111.33 -21.84
CA ASP A 59 34.06 -110.75 -21.01
C ASP A 59 34.49 -109.43 -20.34
N GLN A 60 35.75 -109.35 -19.88
CA GLN A 60 36.31 -108.11 -19.35
C GLN A 60 36.45 -107.03 -20.42
N MET A 61 36.94 -107.38 -21.61
CA MET A 61 37.07 -106.44 -22.73
C MET A 61 35.71 -105.91 -23.19
N THR A 62 34.68 -106.77 -23.24
CA THR A 62 33.32 -106.34 -23.64
C THR A 62 32.65 -105.46 -22.59
N SER A 63 32.81 -105.77 -21.30
CA SER A 63 32.30 -104.92 -20.22
C SER A 63 33.03 -103.57 -20.12
N LEU A 64 34.35 -103.55 -20.32
CA LEU A 64 35.12 -102.31 -20.42
C LEU A 64 34.69 -101.48 -21.64
N ALA A 65 34.57 -102.08 -22.81
CA ALA A 65 34.10 -101.38 -24.02
C ALA A 65 32.69 -100.80 -23.83
N ALA A 66 31.78 -101.55 -23.22
CA ALA A 66 30.43 -101.05 -22.91
C ALA A 66 30.45 -99.91 -21.89
N GLY A 67 31.33 -99.99 -20.87
CA GLY A 67 31.54 -98.93 -19.89
C GLY A 67 32.11 -97.66 -20.51
N GLU A 68 33.10 -97.79 -21.40
CA GLU A 68 33.68 -96.68 -22.15
C GLU A 68 32.64 -96.02 -23.06
N GLU A 69 31.85 -96.80 -23.80
CA GLU A 69 30.77 -96.27 -24.62
C GLU A 69 29.70 -95.53 -23.80
N ALA A 70 29.34 -96.05 -22.63
CA ALA A 70 28.39 -95.39 -21.73
C ALA A 70 28.95 -94.06 -21.21
N ALA A 71 30.22 -94.03 -20.78
CA ALA A 71 30.89 -92.81 -20.33
C ALA A 71 31.02 -91.78 -21.47
N VAL A 72 31.33 -92.21 -22.69
CA VAL A 72 31.38 -91.32 -23.86
C VAL A 72 30.01 -90.74 -24.19
N ARG A 73 28.93 -91.53 -24.12
CA ARG A 73 27.56 -91.02 -24.32
C ARG A 73 27.17 -90.00 -23.25
N GLU A 74 27.50 -90.26 -21.98
CA GLU A 74 27.22 -89.34 -20.89
C GLU A 74 28.01 -88.04 -21.03
N MET A 75 29.33 -88.11 -21.27
CA MET A 75 30.15 -86.92 -21.51
C MET A 75 29.68 -86.13 -22.73
N SER A 76 29.28 -86.82 -23.81
CA SER A 76 28.71 -86.16 -24.99
C SER A 76 27.39 -85.43 -24.68
N SER A 77 26.54 -86.00 -23.82
CA SER A 77 25.30 -85.36 -23.39
C SER A 77 25.58 -84.14 -22.50
N GLN A 78 26.51 -84.25 -21.55
CA GLN A 78 26.92 -83.15 -20.68
C GLN A 78 27.56 -82.00 -21.48
N LEU A 79 28.42 -82.33 -22.45
CA LEU A 79 29.03 -81.33 -23.33
C LEU A 79 27.97 -80.60 -24.15
N LYS A 80 26.98 -81.31 -24.69
CA LYS A 80 25.88 -80.68 -25.43
C LYS A 80 25.07 -79.72 -24.55
N ALA A 81 24.69 -80.14 -23.35
CA ALA A 81 23.97 -79.29 -22.40
C ALA A 81 24.79 -78.05 -22.00
N ALA A 82 26.09 -78.20 -21.75
CA ALA A 82 26.98 -77.08 -21.41
C ALA A 82 27.14 -76.07 -22.57
N VAL A 83 27.15 -76.54 -23.82
CA VAL A 83 27.18 -75.66 -25.00
C VAL A 83 25.87 -74.88 -25.12
N GLU A 84 24.72 -75.54 -24.97
CA GLU A 84 23.41 -74.88 -25.01
C GLU A 84 23.25 -73.85 -23.88
N GLU A 85 23.74 -74.16 -22.67
CA GLU A 85 23.75 -73.22 -21.55
C GLU A 85 24.68 -72.02 -21.81
N LYS A 86 25.88 -72.25 -22.35
CA LYS A 86 26.81 -71.18 -22.73
C LYS A 86 26.20 -70.24 -23.77
N GLU A 87 25.53 -70.78 -24.79
CA GLU A 87 24.85 -69.97 -25.81
C GLU A 87 23.72 -69.14 -25.20
N ARG A 88 22.90 -69.75 -24.33
CA ARG A 88 21.82 -69.05 -23.61
C ARG A 88 22.36 -67.91 -22.73
N LEU A 89 23.43 -68.16 -21.98
CA LEU A 89 24.07 -67.13 -21.16
C LEU A 89 24.69 -66.04 -22.02
N SER A 90 25.32 -66.38 -23.15
CA SER A 90 25.86 -65.40 -24.10
C SER A 90 24.79 -64.46 -24.64
N MET A 91 23.60 -64.98 -24.98
CA MET A 91 22.47 -64.16 -25.43
C MET A 91 21.95 -63.25 -24.31
N SER A 92 21.81 -63.79 -23.09
CA SER A 92 21.37 -63.02 -21.91
C SER A 92 22.34 -61.88 -21.60
N VAL A 93 23.65 -62.13 -21.63
CA VAL A 93 24.67 -61.10 -21.42
C VAL A 93 24.56 -60.01 -22.48
N ALA A 94 24.42 -60.36 -23.76
CA ALA A 94 24.25 -59.38 -24.83
C ALA A 94 23.01 -58.49 -24.64
N GLU A 95 21.89 -59.07 -24.20
CA GLU A 95 20.65 -58.32 -23.93
C GLU A 95 20.81 -57.37 -22.73
N VAL A 96 21.44 -57.84 -21.65
CA VAL A 96 21.71 -57.01 -20.47
C VAL A 96 22.68 -55.87 -20.80
N SER A 97 23.74 -56.14 -21.57
CA SER A 97 24.66 -55.10 -22.03
C SER A 97 23.95 -54.03 -22.86
N LYS A 98 23.06 -54.44 -23.76
CA LYS A 98 22.27 -53.47 -24.55
C LYS A 98 21.37 -52.62 -23.66
N LYS A 99 20.65 -53.23 -22.71
CA LYS A 99 19.79 -52.49 -21.76
C LYS A 99 20.58 -51.53 -20.88
N LEU A 100 21.81 -51.92 -20.48
CA LEU A 100 22.69 -51.05 -19.72
C LEU A 100 23.12 -49.82 -20.55
N GLU A 101 23.53 -50.02 -21.80
CA GLU A 101 23.90 -48.91 -22.69
C GLU A 101 22.73 -47.95 -22.94
N GLU A 102 21.51 -48.47 -23.09
CA GLU A 102 20.29 -47.66 -23.25
C GLU A 102 20.01 -46.86 -21.98
N ALA A 103 20.06 -47.49 -20.80
CA ALA A 103 19.86 -46.80 -19.52
C ALA A 103 20.94 -45.74 -19.22
N GLU A 104 22.20 -45.99 -19.59
CA GLU A 104 23.28 -45.01 -19.46
C GLU A 104 23.07 -43.79 -20.35
N LYS A 105 22.59 -43.99 -21.58
CA LYS A 105 22.22 -42.90 -22.50
C LYS A 105 21.05 -42.08 -21.97
N GLU A 106 20.00 -42.74 -21.49
CA GLU A 106 18.84 -42.06 -20.89
C GLU A 106 19.25 -41.25 -19.66
N ARG A 107 20.06 -41.82 -18.77
CA ARG A 107 20.58 -41.12 -17.59
C ARG A 107 21.42 -39.90 -17.99
N ALA A 108 22.26 -40.01 -19.01
CA ALA A 108 23.05 -38.87 -19.49
C ALA A 108 22.14 -37.76 -20.07
N GLY A 109 21.09 -38.12 -20.80
CA GLY A 109 20.08 -37.18 -21.30
C GLY A 109 19.37 -36.44 -20.16
N LEU A 110 18.87 -37.17 -19.17
CA LEU A 110 18.21 -36.58 -17.99
C LEU A 110 19.15 -35.68 -17.17
N ALA A 111 20.43 -36.02 -17.07
CA ALA A 111 21.41 -35.19 -16.39
C ALA A 111 21.61 -33.84 -17.11
N ALA A 112 21.69 -33.86 -18.44
CA ALA A 112 21.81 -32.64 -19.25
C ALA A 112 20.55 -31.77 -19.17
N GLU A 113 19.35 -32.38 -19.18
CA GLU A 113 18.08 -31.65 -19.00
C GLU A 113 17.98 -30.98 -17.62
N LEU A 114 18.42 -31.67 -16.56
CA LEU A 114 18.46 -31.11 -15.22
C LEU A 114 19.42 -29.92 -15.10
N GLU A 115 20.58 -29.99 -15.75
CA GLU A 115 21.55 -28.89 -15.77
C GLU A 115 20.98 -27.68 -16.53
N ALA A 116 20.41 -27.90 -17.72
CA ALA A 116 19.75 -26.84 -18.49
C ALA A 116 18.57 -26.20 -17.73
N ALA A 117 17.79 -26.99 -16.99
CA ALA A 117 16.70 -26.49 -16.17
C ALA A 117 17.20 -25.63 -15.00
N ARG A 118 18.31 -26.01 -14.36
CA ARG A 118 18.95 -25.22 -13.29
C ARG A 118 19.47 -23.90 -13.82
N GLU A 119 20.20 -23.90 -14.93
CA GLU A 119 20.69 -22.68 -15.58
C GLU A 119 19.54 -21.74 -15.96
N SER A 120 18.45 -22.30 -16.51
CA SER A 120 17.26 -21.51 -16.84
C SER A 120 16.58 -20.91 -15.60
N MET A 121 16.56 -21.64 -14.47
CA MET A 121 15.98 -21.14 -13.22
C MET A 121 16.83 -20.02 -12.62
N GLU A 122 18.15 -20.21 -12.54
CA GLU A 122 19.08 -19.17 -12.07
C GLU A 122 18.99 -17.91 -12.94
N ALA A 123 18.90 -18.06 -14.26
CA ALA A 123 18.71 -16.92 -15.17
C ALA A 123 17.35 -16.22 -14.97
N ALA A 124 16.29 -16.95 -14.63
CA ALA A 124 14.98 -16.38 -14.34
C ALA A 124 14.98 -15.62 -13.01
N GLU A 125 15.61 -16.16 -11.97
CA GLU A 125 15.78 -15.52 -10.67
C GLU A 125 16.60 -14.24 -10.77
N ALA A 126 17.73 -14.26 -11.48
CA ALA A 126 18.55 -13.08 -11.70
C ALA A 126 17.76 -11.95 -12.41
N ARG A 127 16.91 -12.31 -13.39
CA ARG A 127 16.03 -11.33 -14.07
C ARG A 127 14.91 -10.82 -13.16
N ALA A 128 14.39 -11.64 -12.26
CA ALA A 128 13.37 -11.23 -11.30
C ALA A 128 13.94 -10.21 -10.30
N LEU A 129 15.12 -10.49 -9.75
CA LEU A 129 15.84 -9.57 -8.85
C LEU A 129 16.15 -8.23 -9.52
N ALA A 130 16.69 -8.25 -10.74
CA ALA A 130 16.98 -7.01 -11.48
C ALA A 130 15.72 -6.15 -11.71
N ARG A 131 14.58 -6.76 -12.00
CA ARG A 131 13.30 -6.04 -12.16
C ARG A 131 12.76 -5.50 -10.84
N GLU A 132 13.01 -6.18 -9.74
CA GLU A 132 12.60 -5.69 -8.42
C GLU A 132 13.44 -4.48 -8.00
N GLU A 133 14.75 -4.51 -8.22
CA GLU A 133 15.64 -3.37 -8.00
C GLU A 133 15.23 -2.16 -8.86
N GLU A 134 14.91 -2.38 -10.14
CA GLU A 134 14.43 -1.32 -11.04
C GLU A 134 13.13 -0.69 -10.51
N ARG A 135 12.15 -1.50 -10.08
CA ARG A 135 10.90 -1.00 -9.50
C ARG A 135 11.11 -0.22 -8.20
N GLN A 136 12.05 -0.64 -7.35
CA GLN A 136 12.38 0.07 -6.13
C GLN A 136 13.02 1.44 -6.44
N ALA A 137 13.89 1.50 -7.45
CA ALA A 137 14.49 2.75 -7.90
C ALA A 137 13.43 3.70 -8.50
N GLU A 138 12.52 3.20 -9.34
CA GLU A 138 11.41 3.98 -9.90
C GLU A 138 10.48 4.51 -8.79
N ALA A 139 10.13 3.68 -7.81
CA ALA A 139 9.30 4.10 -6.68
C ALA A 139 9.97 5.20 -5.83
N ALA A 140 11.28 5.09 -5.59
CA ALA A 140 12.05 6.11 -4.88
C ALA A 140 12.06 7.44 -5.66
N GLN A 141 12.27 7.40 -6.97
CA GLN A 141 12.22 8.60 -7.83
C GLN A 141 10.83 9.25 -7.84
N GLN A 142 9.77 8.45 -7.91
CA GLN A 142 8.40 8.97 -7.84
C GLN A 142 8.10 9.64 -6.49
N GLN A 143 8.61 9.08 -5.39
CA GLN A 143 8.43 9.67 -4.07
C GLN A 143 9.19 10.99 -3.92
N GLU A 144 10.40 11.09 -4.47
CA GLU A 144 11.17 12.33 -4.51
C GLU A 144 10.46 13.41 -5.34
N ALA A 145 10.02 13.07 -6.56
CA ALA A 145 9.27 13.98 -7.42
C ALA A 145 7.97 14.47 -6.78
N ALA A 146 7.24 13.60 -6.06
CA ALA A 146 6.03 13.99 -5.34
C ALA A 146 6.32 15.00 -4.22
N ARG A 147 7.42 14.81 -3.46
CA ARG A 147 7.84 15.76 -2.43
C ARG A 147 8.23 17.12 -3.01
N GLU A 148 8.98 17.13 -4.11
CA GLU A 148 9.35 18.38 -4.79
C GLU A 148 8.12 19.15 -5.28
N LEU A 149 7.12 18.45 -5.83
CA LEU A 149 5.86 19.06 -6.25
C LEU A 149 5.07 19.63 -5.07
N GLU A 150 5.03 18.93 -3.94
CA GLU A 150 4.37 19.41 -2.73
C GLU A 150 5.05 20.67 -2.17
N GLU A 151 6.38 20.69 -2.12
CA GLU A 151 7.15 21.87 -1.71
C GLU A 151 6.92 23.06 -2.65
N ALA A 152 6.93 22.83 -3.97
CA ALA A 152 6.65 23.87 -4.96
C ALA A 152 5.23 24.43 -4.84
N ALA A 153 4.23 23.56 -4.69
CA ALA A 153 2.83 23.96 -4.51
C ALA A 153 2.63 24.74 -3.20
N GLY A 154 3.30 24.34 -2.12
CA GLY A 154 3.30 25.05 -0.85
C GLY A 154 3.91 26.45 -0.95
N ALA A 155 5.02 26.59 -1.66
CA ALA A 155 5.66 27.88 -1.91
C ALA A 155 4.77 28.82 -2.74
N GLU A 156 4.13 28.32 -3.79
CA GLU A 156 3.20 29.09 -4.63
C GLU A 156 1.99 29.58 -3.83
N ARG A 157 1.39 28.70 -3.00
CA ARG A 157 0.27 29.07 -2.11
C ARG A 157 0.65 30.22 -1.17
N LYS A 158 1.86 30.16 -0.60
CA LYS A 158 2.35 31.21 0.29
C LYS A 158 2.52 32.54 -0.44
N GLN A 159 3.08 32.53 -1.64
CA GLN A 159 3.24 33.74 -2.46
C GLN A 159 1.90 34.37 -2.85
N LEU A 160 0.91 33.56 -3.23
CA LEU A 160 -0.43 34.04 -3.54
C LEU A 160 -1.12 34.65 -2.31
N ALA A 161 -0.98 34.03 -1.13
CA ALA A 161 -1.51 34.57 0.11
C ALA A 161 -0.91 35.95 0.46
N GLU A 162 0.41 36.09 0.35
CA GLU A 162 1.11 37.37 0.57
C GLU A 162 0.67 38.45 -0.43
N ALA A 163 0.42 38.08 -1.69
CA ALA A 163 -0.06 39.01 -2.72
C ALA A 163 -1.50 39.50 -2.44
N VAL A 164 -2.38 38.60 -2.01
CA VAL A 164 -3.78 38.95 -1.64
C VAL A 164 -3.78 39.92 -0.45
N GLU A 165 -3.02 39.63 0.60
CA GLU A 165 -2.91 40.50 1.77
C GLU A 165 -2.40 41.91 1.39
N SER A 166 -1.42 41.96 0.47
CA SER A 166 -0.90 43.24 -0.04
C SER A 166 -1.95 44.04 -0.84
N LEU A 167 -2.73 43.38 -1.71
CA LEU A 167 -3.76 44.03 -2.50
C LEU A 167 -4.93 44.52 -1.64
N GLU A 168 -5.35 43.75 -0.64
CA GLU A 168 -6.37 44.17 0.32
C GLU A 168 -5.92 45.41 1.11
N ALA A 169 -4.67 45.44 1.55
CA ALA A 169 -4.10 46.61 2.22
C ALA A 169 -4.07 47.85 1.30
N ALA A 170 -3.69 47.67 0.03
CA ALA A 170 -3.68 48.74 -0.96
C ALA A 170 -5.09 49.27 -1.26
N LEU A 171 -6.08 48.38 -1.38
CA LEU A 171 -7.48 48.75 -1.59
C LEU A 171 -8.02 49.56 -0.41
N ARG A 172 -7.83 49.07 0.82
CA ARG A 172 -8.26 49.80 2.03
C ARG A 172 -7.69 51.21 2.06
N LYS A 173 -6.39 51.34 1.79
CA LYS A 173 -5.73 52.65 1.74
C LYS A 173 -6.36 53.56 0.67
N SER A 174 -6.63 53.04 -0.53
CA SER A 174 -7.29 53.83 -1.58
C SER A 174 -8.71 54.25 -1.21
N GLN A 175 -9.48 53.38 -0.54
CA GLN A 175 -10.82 53.69 -0.06
C GLN A 175 -10.79 54.78 1.02
N GLU A 176 -9.86 54.70 1.97
CA GLU A 176 -9.64 55.73 2.97
C GLU A 176 -9.30 57.09 2.33
N GLU A 177 -8.45 57.09 1.30
CA GLU A 177 -8.11 58.29 0.53
C GLU A 177 -9.33 58.88 -0.20
N CYS A 178 -10.15 58.06 -0.87
CA CYS A 178 -11.36 58.57 -1.55
C CYS A 178 -12.45 59.02 -0.56
N GLU A 179 -12.59 58.37 0.60
CA GLU A 179 -13.49 58.84 1.67
C GLU A 179 -13.04 60.19 2.24
N ALA A 180 -11.74 60.39 2.44
CA ALA A 180 -11.20 61.67 2.87
C ALA A 180 -11.51 62.77 1.86
N LEU A 181 -11.24 62.53 0.57
CA LEU A 181 -11.59 63.48 -0.51
C LEU A 181 -13.08 63.77 -0.59
N ARG A 182 -13.94 62.76 -0.36
CA ARG A 182 -15.40 62.97 -0.34
C ARG A 182 -15.83 63.85 0.83
N ARG A 183 -15.32 63.59 2.04
CA ARG A 183 -15.60 64.44 3.22
C ARG A 183 -15.12 65.88 3.01
N ASP A 184 -13.95 66.05 2.42
CA ASP A 184 -13.41 67.37 2.10
C ASP A 184 -14.30 68.09 1.06
N GLY A 185 -14.76 67.38 0.03
CA GLY A 185 -15.72 67.89 -0.95
C GLY A 185 -17.08 68.27 -0.35
N GLU A 186 -17.64 67.43 0.52
CA GLU A 186 -18.89 67.72 1.24
C GLU A 186 -18.75 68.95 2.14
N LYS A 187 -17.62 69.05 2.85
CA LYS A 187 -17.32 70.20 3.70
C LYS A 187 -17.22 71.48 2.86
N ALA A 188 -16.47 71.44 1.76
CA ALA A 188 -16.36 72.56 0.83
C ALA A 188 -17.74 72.97 0.26
N GLY A 189 -18.58 72.00 -0.10
CA GLY A 189 -19.95 72.25 -0.55
C GLY A 189 -20.85 72.87 0.52
N SER A 190 -20.73 72.44 1.78
CA SER A 190 -21.47 73.03 2.90
C SER A 190 -21.01 74.47 3.23
N GLU A 191 -19.70 74.73 3.13
CA GLU A 191 -19.13 76.06 3.27
C GLU A 191 -19.59 76.97 2.13
N GLN A 192 -19.65 76.45 0.89
CA GLN A 192 -20.21 77.17 -0.25
C GLN A 192 -21.70 77.50 -0.04
N GLY A 193 -22.51 76.55 0.42
CA GLY A 193 -23.92 76.79 0.75
C GLY A 193 -24.10 77.87 1.82
N ALA A 194 -23.27 77.85 2.87
CA ALA A 194 -23.27 78.89 3.90
C ALA A 194 -22.85 80.26 3.36
N LEU A 195 -21.90 80.31 2.41
CA LEU A 195 -21.53 81.54 1.72
C LEU A 195 -22.67 82.06 0.83
N GLU A 196 -23.35 81.19 0.09
CA GLU A 196 -24.52 81.56 -0.73
C GLU A 196 -25.69 82.08 0.11
N GLU A 197 -26.00 81.44 1.24
CA GLU A 197 -27.00 81.95 2.19
C GLU A 197 -26.59 83.30 2.76
N ARG A 198 -25.30 83.48 3.09
CA ARG A 198 -24.78 84.76 3.55
C ARG A 198 -24.85 85.83 2.47
N ILE A 199 -24.62 85.49 1.20
CA ILE A 199 -24.82 86.39 0.06
C ILE A 199 -26.29 86.80 -0.03
N LYS A 200 -27.23 85.84 -0.01
CA LYS A 200 -28.68 86.14 -0.03
C LYS A 200 -29.10 87.03 1.14
N ALA A 201 -28.63 86.72 2.35
CA ALA A 201 -28.91 87.54 3.53
C ALA A 201 -28.36 88.96 3.36
N LEU A 202 -27.15 89.11 2.82
CA LEU A 202 -26.57 90.42 2.50
C LEU A 202 -27.36 91.13 1.39
N GLU A 203 -27.84 90.44 0.36
CA GLU A 203 -28.69 91.00 -0.69
C GLU A 203 -30.05 91.48 -0.14
N GLU A 204 -30.64 90.74 0.79
CA GLU A 204 -31.85 91.13 1.51
C GLU A 204 -31.61 92.32 2.43
N GLU A 205 -30.51 92.34 3.19
CA GLU A 205 -30.10 93.48 4.03
C GLU A 205 -29.87 94.73 3.18
N VAL A 206 -29.20 94.60 2.04
CA VAL A 206 -29.00 95.69 1.08
C VAL A 206 -30.34 96.16 0.52
N SER A 207 -31.22 95.26 0.12
CA SER A 207 -32.56 95.60 -0.37
C SER A 207 -33.41 96.29 0.72
N ALA A 208 -33.33 95.83 1.96
CA ALA A 208 -33.97 96.45 3.11
C ALA A 208 -33.37 97.82 3.44
N ALA A 209 -32.05 97.97 3.32
CA ALA A 209 -31.36 99.25 3.47
C ALA A 209 -31.69 100.22 2.33
N GLU A 210 -31.85 99.74 1.10
CA GLU A 210 -32.32 100.53 -0.04
C GLU A 210 -33.79 100.94 0.12
N ALA A 211 -34.67 100.03 0.52
CA ALA A 211 -36.05 100.33 0.85
C ALA A 211 -36.13 101.31 2.03
N GLY A 212 -35.28 101.12 3.04
CA GLY A 212 -35.07 102.03 4.16
C GLY A 212 -34.64 103.41 3.67
N LYS A 213 -33.65 103.51 2.78
CA LYS A 213 -33.20 104.74 2.11
C LYS A 213 -34.31 105.38 1.29
N ARG A 214 -35.10 104.62 0.53
CA ARG A 214 -36.25 105.14 -0.22
C ARG A 214 -37.32 105.67 0.72
N SER A 215 -37.67 104.93 1.78
CA SER A 215 -38.63 105.39 2.78
C SER A 215 -38.12 106.59 3.58
N LEU A 216 -36.81 106.66 3.87
CA LEU A 216 -36.17 107.83 4.47
C LEU A 216 -36.13 108.99 3.50
N GLY A 217 -35.93 108.75 2.21
CA GLY A 217 -36.03 109.76 1.15
C GLY A 217 -37.45 110.29 0.99
N GLU A 218 -38.45 109.42 1.01
CA GLU A 218 -39.88 109.77 1.01
C GLU A 218 -40.27 110.49 2.31
N LYS A 219 -39.80 110.02 3.47
CA LYS A 219 -40.00 110.69 4.76
C LYS A 219 -39.25 112.01 4.84
N LEU A 220 -38.05 112.16 4.24
CA LEU A 220 -37.36 113.44 4.13
C LEU A 220 -38.09 114.36 3.17
N GLN A 221 -38.63 113.86 2.07
CA GLN A 221 -39.43 114.65 1.14
C GLN A 221 -40.76 115.09 1.78
N ALA A 222 -41.42 114.19 2.52
CA ALA A 222 -42.62 114.46 3.29
C ALA A 222 -42.32 115.38 4.47
N SER A 223 -41.21 115.18 5.19
CA SER A 223 -40.76 116.02 6.31
C SER A 223 -40.21 117.36 5.84
N LEU A 224 -39.67 117.48 4.63
CA LEU A 224 -39.34 118.76 4.00
C LEU A 224 -40.63 119.52 3.65
N LYS A 225 -41.66 118.80 3.17
CA LYS A 225 -43.00 119.33 2.91
C LYS A 225 -43.72 119.72 4.21
N GLU A 226 -43.58 118.91 5.24
CA GLU A 226 -44.15 119.10 6.57
C GLU A 226 -43.36 120.12 7.39
N GLN A 227 -42.04 120.27 7.22
CA GLN A 227 -41.25 121.38 7.76
C GLN A 227 -41.58 122.70 7.06
N MET A 228 -41.89 122.68 5.76
CA MET A 228 -42.46 123.86 5.09
C MET A 228 -43.86 124.23 5.60
N GLU A 229 -44.64 123.28 6.15
CA GLU A 229 -45.94 123.53 6.79
C GLU A 229 -45.85 123.77 8.33
N LEU A 230 -44.84 123.21 9.02
CA LEU A 230 -44.62 123.33 10.46
C LEU A 230 -43.78 124.55 10.84
N VAL A 231 -42.99 125.13 9.94
CA VAL A 231 -42.53 126.53 10.07
C VAL A 231 -43.71 127.50 10.17
N GLY A 232 -44.90 127.12 9.67
CA GLY A 232 -46.16 127.85 9.86
C GLY A 232 -46.96 127.49 11.12
N LYS A 233 -46.55 126.50 11.94
CA LYS A 233 -47.30 126.04 13.14
C LYS A 233 -46.49 126.05 14.45
N VAL A 234 -45.20 126.40 14.40
CA VAL A 234 -44.32 126.56 15.58
C VAL A 234 -44.61 127.86 16.35
N GLU A 235 -45.40 128.80 15.82
CA GLU A 235 -45.87 129.99 16.57
C GLU A 235 -47.03 129.71 17.57
N GLU A 236 -47.69 128.54 17.54
CA GLU A 236 -48.89 128.27 18.37
C GLU A 236 -48.75 127.18 19.45
N LEU A 237 -47.63 126.43 19.51
CA LEU A 237 -47.43 125.31 20.46
C LEU A 237 -46.42 125.57 21.58
N GLU A 238 -46.16 126.85 21.90
CA GLU A 238 -45.44 127.28 23.11
C GLU A 238 -46.36 127.55 24.32
N LYS A 239 -47.68 127.28 24.23
CA LYS A 239 -48.68 127.68 25.24
C LYS A 239 -49.33 126.56 26.06
N ALA A 240 -49.03 125.28 25.85
CA ALA A 240 -49.82 124.22 26.48
C ALA A 240 -49.03 122.94 26.80
N LYS A 241 -47.98 123.05 27.65
CA LYS A 241 -47.35 121.89 28.30
C LYS A 241 -47.03 122.16 29.78
N GLY A 242 -47.95 122.83 30.47
CA GLY A 242 -47.91 123.09 31.92
C GLY A 242 -49.07 122.45 32.68
N SER A 243 -49.71 121.40 32.14
CA SER A 243 -50.99 120.89 32.68
C SER A 243 -51.10 119.36 32.70
N LEU A 244 -49.99 118.62 32.62
CA LEU A 244 -50.00 117.15 32.63
C LEU A 244 -48.88 116.57 33.53
N GLU A 245 -48.62 117.24 34.65
CA GLU A 245 -47.80 116.73 35.76
C GLU A 245 -48.62 116.43 37.04
N ASP A 246 -49.94 116.69 37.04
CA ASP A 246 -50.81 116.56 38.22
C ASP A 246 -51.86 115.44 38.13
N GLN A 247 -51.58 114.35 37.43
CA GLN A 247 -52.36 113.12 37.55
C GLN A 247 -51.42 111.94 37.73
N MET A 248 -50.91 111.80 38.96
CA MET A 248 -51.40 110.80 39.91
C MET A 248 -51.15 109.36 39.45
N THR A 249 -50.18 108.63 39.99
CA THR A 249 -50.13 108.06 41.36
C THR A 249 -51.44 107.43 41.83
N SER A 250 -51.53 106.10 41.79
CA SER A 250 -52.03 105.29 42.92
C SER A 250 -51.99 103.77 42.64
N LEU A 251 -51.41 103.03 43.61
CA LEU A 251 -51.78 101.68 44.09
C LEU A 251 -51.32 100.43 43.30
N ALA A 252 -51.07 99.25 43.89
CA ALA A 252 -50.53 98.78 45.18
C ALA A 252 -50.73 97.24 45.22
N ALA A 253 -49.69 96.53 45.65
CA ALA A 253 -49.61 95.38 46.58
C ALA A 253 -50.72 94.29 46.75
N GLY A 254 -50.22 93.04 46.99
CA GLY A 254 -50.78 91.99 47.88
C GLY A 254 -51.70 90.94 47.21
N GLU A 255 -51.77 89.65 47.53
CA GLU A 255 -51.32 88.75 48.62
C GLU A 255 -51.61 87.29 48.17
N GLU A 256 -50.73 86.30 48.36
CA GLU A 256 -50.62 85.35 49.48
C GLU A 256 -51.64 84.17 49.55
N ALA A 257 -51.08 82.96 49.37
CA ALA A 257 -51.25 81.70 50.12
C ALA A 257 -52.63 81.19 50.61
N ALA A 258 -52.98 79.96 50.19
CA ALA A 258 -53.20 78.83 51.10
C ALA A 258 -53.31 77.46 50.39
N VAL A 259 -52.84 76.43 51.10
CA VAL A 259 -53.28 75.01 51.13
C VAL A 259 -52.16 74.02 50.83
N ARG A 260 -51.59 73.51 51.93
CA ARG A 260 -50.37 72.69 52.03
C ARG A 260 -50.60 71.38 52.78
N GLU A 261 -51.78 70.76 52.73
CA GLU A 261 -52.03 69.59 53.58
C GLU A 261 -53.01 68.57 52.99
N MET A 262 -52.51 67.78 52.04
CA MET A 262 -52.94 66.40 51.72
C MET A 262 -51.69 65.69 51.14
N SER A 263 -50.66 65.43 51.96
CA SER A 263 -50.57 64.29 52.88
C SER A 263 -50.42 62.96 52.13
N SER A 264 -49.17 62.52 51.93
CA SER A 264 -48.48 61.58 52.84
C SER A 264 -49.03 60.14 52.90
N GLN A 265 -49.78 59.67 51.90
CA GLN A 265 -50.22 58.27 51.83
C GLN A 265 -50.01 57.62 50.45
N LEU A 266 -48.76 57.27 50.11
CA LEU A 266 -48.49 56.27 49.06
C LEU A 266 -47.20 55.47 49.39
N LYS A 267 -47.30 54.59 50.40
CA LYS A 267 -46.20 53.81 50.98
C LYS A 267 -46.60 52.35 51.31
N ALA A 268 -47.06 51.56 50.33
CA ALA A 268 -47.34 50.12 50.53
C ALA A 268 -47.54 49.29 49.22
N ALA A 269 -46.54 49.12 48.34
CA ALA A 269 -46.70 48.18 47.20
C ALA A 269 -45.44 47.62 46.49
N VAL A 270 -44.23 47.54 47.08
CA VAL A 270 -43.08 46.92 46.34
C VAL A 270 -42.14 46.09 47.23
N GLU A 271 -42.68 45.25 48.13
CA GLU A 271 -41.90 44.28 48.93
C GLU A 271 -42.19 42.80 48.60
N GLU A 272 -42.60 42.47 47.37
CA GLU A 272 -42.80 41.07 46.96
C GLU A 272 -42.07 40.76 45.63
N LYS A 273 -40.74 40.62 45.69
CA LYS A 273 -39.96 40.02 44.58
C LYS A 273 -38.75 39.17 45.01
N GLU A 274 -38.24 39.29 46.24
CA GLU A 274 -36.99 38.60 46.63
C GLU A 274 -37.15 37.33 47.49
N ARG A 275 -38.37 36.83 47.72
CA ARG A 275 -38.60 35.67 48.60
C ARG A 275 -38.88 34.31 47.94
N LEU A 276 -38.61 34.13 46.64
CA LEU A 276 -38.79 32.82 45.98
C LEU A 276 -37.71 32.49 44.93
N SER A 277 -36.48 32.21 45.36
CA SER A 277 -35.61 31.30 44.58
C SER A 277 -34.50 30.61 45.39
N MET A 278 -34.76 30.30 46.67
CA MET A 278 -33.95 29.42 47.52
C MET A 278 -34.54 28.00 47.58
N SER A 279 -34.83 27.37 46.44
CA SER A 279 -35.29 25.95 46.38
C SER A 279 -34.40 25.05 45.50
N VAL A 280 -33.15 25.48 45.28
CA VAL A 280 -32.16 24.76 44.45
C VAL A 280 -31.21 23.89 45.29
N ALA A 281 -31.25 24.00 46.63
CA ALA A 281 -30.27 23.36 47.51
C ALA A 281 -30.60 21.93 47.97
N GLU A 282 -31.84 21.44 47.84
CA GLU A 282 -32.26 20.22 48.56
C GLU A 282 -32.54 18.99 47.69
N VAL A 283 -32.57 19.14 46.37
CA VAL A 283 -32.61 18.00 45.43
C VAL A 283 -31.21 17.71 44.87
N SER A 284 -30.18 18.21 45.58
CA SER A 284 -28.84 17.64 45.72
C SER A 284 -28.94 16.21 46.23
N LYS A 285 -29.53 15.33 45.40
CA LYS A 285 -28.73 14.54 44.47
C LYS A 285 -27.72 13.62 45.14
N LYS A 286 -27.84 13.46 46.45
CA LYS A 286 -27.31 12.41 47.30
C LYS A 286 -27.95 11.05 46.99
N LEU A 287 -28.97 11.01 46.14
CA LEU A 287 -29.59 9.77 45.68
C LEU A 287 -28.98 9.25 44.37
N GLU A 288 -28.21 10.08 43.64
CA GLU A 288 -27.74 9.72 42.31
C GLU A 288 -26.30 9.18 42.28
N GLU A 289 -25.50 9.43 43.32
CA GLU A 289 -24.06 9.13 43.28
C GLU A 289 -23.70 7.71 43.79
N ALA A 290 -24.52 7.09 44.65
CA ALA A 290 -24.19 5.79 45.26
C ALA A 290 -24.68 4.56 44.49
N GLU A 291 -25.68 4.69 43.61
CA GLU A 291 -26.10 3.62 42.69
C GLU A 291 -25.23 3.56 41.43
N LYS A 292 -24.38 4.58 41.21
CA LYS A 292 -23.45 4.64 40.06
C LYS A 292 -22.26 3.69 40.20
N GLU A 293 -21.70 3.46 41.38
CA GLU A 293 -20.41 2.76 41.48
C GLU A 293 -20.53 1.23 41.51
N ARG A 294 -21.64 0.69 42.02
CA ARG A 294 -21.87 -0.76 42.09
C ARG A 294 -22.23 -1.37 40.72
N ALA A 295 -22.73 -0.57 39.79
CA ALA A 295 -22.90 -0.94 38.38
C ALA A 295 -21.56 -0.95 37.61
N GLY A 296 -20.52 -0.28 38.11
CA GLY A 296 -19.24 -0.13 37.41
C GLY A 296 -18.43 -1.41 37.25
N LEU A 297 -18.29 -2.22 38.31
CA LEU A 297 -17.34 -3.35 38.31
C LEU A 297 -17.84 -4.60 37.55
N ALA A 298 -19.16 -4.75 37.39
CA ALA A 298 -19.73 -5.84 36.59
C ALA A 298 -19.76 -5.48 35.09
N ALA A 299 -19.95 -4.20 34.76
CA ALA A 299 -19.83 -3.69 33.40
C ALA A 299 -18.38 -3.77 32.88
N GLU A 300 -17.37 -3.57 33.73
CA GLU A 300 -15.96 -3.60 33.30
C GLU A 300 -15.48 -4.97 32.78
N LEU A 301 -16.02 -6.08 33.30
CA LEU A 301 -15.64 -7.44 32.87
C LEU A 301 -16.32 -7.89 31.57
N GLU A 302 -17.57 -7.46 31.35
CA GLU A 302 -18.28 -7.67 30.09
C GLU A 302 -17.71 -6.74 29.01
N ALA A 303 -17.43 -5.48 29.37
CA ALA A 303 -16.74 -4.51 28.52
C ALA A 303 -15.34 -4.96 28.11
N ALA A 304 -14.60 -5.73 28.91
CA ALA A 304 -13.28 -6.23 28.52
C ALA A 304 -13.33 -7.35 27.46
N ARG A 305 -14.38 -8.18 27.48
CA ARG A 305 -14.59 -9.23 26.46
C ARG A 305 -15.19 -8.66 25.18
N GLU A 306 -16.19 -7.79 25.33
CA GLU A 306 -16.68 -6.99 24.21
C GLU A 306 -15.57 -6.11 23.63
N SER A 307 -14.63 -5.58 24.44
CA SER A 307 -13.47 -4.82 23.96
C SER A 307 -12.48 -5.66 23.14
N MET A 308 -12.43 -6.98 23.28
CA MET A 308 -11.49 -7.83 22.54
C MET A 308 -12.09 -8.25 21.19
N GLU A 309 -13.35 -8.68 21.18
CA GLU A 309 -14.09 -8.92 19.93
C GLU A 309 -14.32 -7.60 19.18
N ALA A 310 -14.60 -6.50 19.89
CA ALA A 310 -14.59 -5.17 19.29
C ALA A 310 -13.17 -4.74 18.89
N ALA A 311 -12.08 -5.22 19.48
CA ALA A 311 -10.73 -4.89 19.02
C ALA A 311 -10.38 -5.59 17.70
N GLU A 312 -10.83 -6.83 17.49
CA GLU A 312 -10.69 -7.55 16.21
C GLU A 312 -11.64 -7.01 15.14
N ALA A 313 -12.90 -6.73 15.50
CA ALA A 313 -13.83 -6.03 14.63
C ALA A 313 -13.35 -4.60 14.32
N ARG A 314 -12.73 -3.89 15.28
CA ARG A 314 -12.04 -2.62 15.06
C ARG A 314 -10.75 -2.79 14.29
N ALA A 315 -10.07 -3.92 14.28
CA ALA A 315 -8.86 -4.11 13.48
C ALA A 315 -9.22 -4.27 12.00
N LEU A 316 -10.27 -5.06 11.72
CA LEU A 316 -10.84 -5.19 10.38
C LEU A 316 -11.55 -3.91 9.94
N ALA A 317 -12.36 -3.31 10.82
CA ALA A 317 -12.94 -2.00 10.56
C ALA A 317 -11.87 -0.92 10.46
N ARG A 318 -10.71 -1.00 11.12
CA ARG A 318 -9.57 -0.07 10.91
C ARG A 318 -8.85 -0.34 9.61
N GLU A 319 -8.89 -1.55 9.07
CA GLU A 319 -8.30 -1.85 7.77
C GLU A 319 -9.23 -1.38 6.65
N GLU A 320 -10.53 -1.60 6.79
CA GLU A 320 -11.57 -1.02 5.94
C GLU A 320 -11.66 0.50 6.10
N GLU A 321 -11.52 1.03 7.31
CA GLU A 321 -11.42 2.47 7.62
C GLU A 321 -10.09 3.00 7.13
N ARG A 322 -8.97 2.29 7.14
CA ARG A 322 -7.73 2.74 6.48
C ARG A 322 -7.85 2.73 4.96
N GLN A 323 -8.58 1.79 4.39
CA GLN A 323 -8.85 1.74 2.95
C GLN A 323 -9.87 2.82 2.56
N ALA A 324 -10.87 3.06 3.40
CA ALA A 324 -11.86 4.12 3.25
C ALA A 324 -11.25 5.49 3.56
N GLU A 325 -10.32 5.60 4.50
CA GLU A 325 -9.51 6.79 4.82
C GLU A 325 -8.50 7.01 3.71
N ALA A 326 -7.90 5.99 3.11
CA ALA A 326 -7.03 6.14 1.94
C ALA A 326 -7.84 6.57 0.71
N ALA A 327 -9.05 6.03 0.53
CA ALA A 327 -9.98 6.45 -0.50
C ALA A 327 -10.52 7.85 -0.23
N GLN A 328 -10.87 8.18 1.01
CA GLN A 328 -11.27 9.52 1.46
C GLN A 328 -10.09 10.48 1.45
N GLN A 329 -8.85 10.04 1.62
CA GLN A 329 -7.66 10.88 1.49
C GLN A 329 -7.34 11.11 0.02
N GLN A 330 -7.59 10.15 -0.87
CA GLN A 330 -7.50 10.36 -2.31
C GLN A 330 -8.64 11.26 -2.81
N GLU A 331 -9.86 11.07 -2.31
CA GLU A 331 -11.01 11.89 -2.62
C GLU A 331 -10.86 13.28 -2.01
N ALA A 332 -10.44 13.41 -0.75
CA ALA A 332 -10.10 14.67 -0.12
C ALA A 332 -8.88 15.31 -0.77
N ALA A 333 -7.89 14.56 -1.27
CA ALA A 333 -6.78 15.13 -2.04
C ALA A 333 -7.29 15.68 -3.38
N ARG A 334 -8.21 14.98 -4.06
CA ARG A 334 -8.88 15.47 -5.27
C ARG A 334 -9.79 16.67 -4.99
N GLU A 335 -10.57 16.63 -3.92
CA GLU A 335 -11.42 17.74 -3.49
C GLU A 335 -10.58 18.91 -3.00
N LEU A 336 -9.42 18.69 -2.37
CA LEU A 336 -8.46 19.75 -2.02
C LEU A 336 -7.74 20.27 -3.26
N GLU A 337 -7.53 19.46 -4.28
CA GLU A 337 -6.97 19.90 -5.56
C GLU A 337 -8.01 20.69 -6.36
N GLU A 338 -9.26 20.25 -6.39
CA GLU A 338 -10.40 20.94 -6.98
C GLU A 338 -10.76 22.20 -6.19
N ALA A 339 -10.74 22.15 -4.86
CA ALA A 339 -10.96 23.29 -3.98
C ALA A 339 -9.78 24.26 -4.03
N ALA A 340 -8.52 23.79 -4.05
CA ALA A 340 -7.37 24.67 -4.30
C ALA A 340 -7.41 25.25 -5.71
N GLY A 341 -7.91 24.51 -6.71
CA GLY A 341 -8.14 25.01 -8.06
C GLY A 341 -9.27 26.04 -8.10
N ALA A 342 -10.36 25.81 -7.38
CA ALA A 342 -11.49 26.72 -7.26
C ALA A 342 -11.12 27.96 -6.44
N GLU A 343 -10.36 27.83 -5.35
CA GLU A 343 -9.81 28.93 -4.56
C GLU A 343 -8.78 29.71 -5.36
N ARG A 344 -7.87 29.05 -6.09
CA ARG A 344 -6.97 29.74 -7.02
C ARG A 344 -7.75 30.53 -8.07
N LYS A 345 -8.83 29.96 -8.59
CA LYS A 345 -9.70 30.63 -9.56
C LYS A 345 -10.47 31.79 -8.92
N GLN A 346 -11.02 31.61 -7.72
CA GLN A 346 -11.72 32.65 -6.96
C GLN A 346 -10.78 33.77 -6.53
N LEU A 347 -9.56 33.45 -6.10
CA LEU A 347 -8.52 34.42 -5.79
C LEU A 347 -8.07 35.14 -7.06
N ALA A 348 -7.92 34.45 -8.19
CA ALA A 348 -7.63 35.10 -9.46
C ALA A 348 -8.75 36.05 -9.89
N GLU A 349 -10.02 35.63 -9.79
CA GLU A 349 -11.20 36.47 -10.05
C GLU A 349 -11.31 37.63 -9.05
N ALA A 350 -10.96 37.40 -7.77
CA ALA A 350 -10.94 38.43 -6.74
C ALA A 350 -9.81 39.44 -6.98
N VAL A 351 -8.62 38.99 -7.36
CA VAL A 351 -7.52 39.86 -7.79
C VAL A 351 -7.96 40.69 -8.99
N GLU A 352 -8.55 40.08 -10.01
CA GLU A 352 -9.03 40.81 -11.20
C GLU A 352 -10.14 41.82 -10.84
N SER A 353 -11.06 41.44 -9.96
CA SER A 353 -12.11 42.34 -9.45
C SER A 353 -11.56 43.46 -8.57
N LEU A 354 -10.56 43.19 -7.73
CA LEU A 354 -9.91 44.17 -6.87
C LEU A 354 -9.04 45.12 -7.68
N GLU A 355 -8.34 44.65 -8.70
CA GLU A 355 -7.64 45.49 -9.67
C GLU A 355 -8.61 46.39 -10.42
N ALA A 356 -9.76 45.86 -10.85
CA ALA A 356 -10.81 46.64 -11.50
C ALA A 356 -11.42 47.68 -10.53
N ALA A 357 -11.69 47.31 -9.28
CA ALA A 357 -12.21 48.21 -8.26
C ALA A 357 -11.20 49.29 -7.87
N LEU A 358 -9.91 48.94 -7.77
CA LEU A 358 -8.83 49.87 -7.51
C LEU A 358 -8.68 50.87 -8.67
N ARG A 359 -8.71 50.41 -9.93
CA ARG A 359 -8.72 51.30 -11.10
C ARG A 359 -9.90 52.26 -11.07
N LYS A 360 -11.11 51.75 -10.80
CA LYS A 360 -12.31 52.59 -10.71
C LYS A 360 -12.23 53.61 -9.56
N SER A 361 -11.75 53.18 -8.39
CA SER A 361 -11.50 54.04 -7.23
C SER A 361 -10.48 55.14 -7.55
N GLN A 362 -9.38 54.78 -8.23
CA GLN A 362 -8.38 55.73 -8.70
C GLN A 362 -8.97 56.74 -9.69
N GLU A 363 -9.79 56.28 -10.65
CA GLU A 363 -10.50 57.16 -11.59
C GLU A 363 -11.49 58.11 -10.88
N GLU A 364 -12.23 57.63 -9.88
CA GLU A 364 -13.13 58.44 -9.05
C GLU A 364 -12.35 59.48 -8.21
N CYS A 365 -11.27 59.06 -7.57
CA CYS A 365 -10.37 59.94 -6.83
C CYS A 365 -9.73 61.01 -7.76
N GLU A 366 -9.34 60.65 -8.99
CA GLU A 366 -8.87 61.62 -10.00
C GLU A 366 -9.96 62.59 -10.45
N ALA A 367 -11.20 62.11 -10.64
CA ALA A 367 -12.33 62.97 -10.98
C ALA A 367 -12.62 63.98 -9.87
N LEU A 368 -12.68 63.52 -8.61
CA LEU A 368 -12.87 64.39 -7.45
C LEU A 368 -11.74 65.42 -7.29
N ARG A 369 -10.49 65.05 -7.56
CA ARG A 369 -9.38 66.01 -7.60
C ARG A 369 -9.57 67.06 -8.68
N ARG A 370 -9.94 66.66 -9.91
CA ARG A 370 -10.19 67.60 -11.02
C ARG A 370 -11.35 68.55 -10.71
N ASP A 371 -12.40 68.08 -10.07
CA ASP A 371 -13.56 68.90 -9.71
C ASP A 371 -13.22 69.86 -8.56
N GLY A 372 -12.44 69.41 -7.58
CA GLY A 372 -11.88 70.28 -6.53
C GLY A 372 -10.95 71.36 -7.09
N GLU A 373 -10.08 71.02 -8.06
CA GLU A 373 -9.21 71.97 -8.74
C GLU A 373 -10.01 73.01 -9.57
N LYS A 374 -11.07 72.59 -10.27
CA LYS A 374 -11.95 73.49 -11.00
C LYS A 374 -12.67 74.47 -10.08
N ALA A 375 -13.25 73.98 -8.99
CA ALA A 375 -13.91 74.81 -7.99
C ALA A 375 -12.95 75.85 -7.36
N GLY A 376 -11.68 75.46 -7.14
CA GLY A 376 -10.65 76.39 -6.68
C GLY A 376 -10.22 77.43 -7.73
N SER A 377 -10.22 77.06 -9.02
CA SER A 377 -9.81 77.96 -10.11
C SER A 377 -10.88 79.01 -10.46
N GLU A 378 -12.17 78.69 -10.32
CA GLU A 378 -13.27 79.63 -10.55
C GLU A 378 -13.41 80.68 -9.43
N GLN A 379 -12.84 80.43 -8.25
CA GLN A 379 -12.79 81.40 -7.14
C GLN A 379 -11.63 82.42 -7.26
N GLY A 380 -10.67 82.19 -8.17
CA GLY A 380 -9.50 83.07 -8.36
C GLY A 380 -9.65 84.12 -9.47
N ALA A 381 -10.71 84.05 -10.27
CA ALA A 381 -11.04 85.01 -11.34
C ALA A 381 -12.17 85.93 -10.88
#